data_AF-A0A1F3AEB0-F1
#
_entry.id   AF-A0A1F3AEB0-F1
#
_cell.length_a   1.000
_cell.length_b   1.000
_cell.length_c   1.000
_cell.angle_alpha   90.00
_cell.angle_beta   90.00
_cell.angle_gamma   90.00
#
_symmetry.space_group_name_H-M   'P 1'
#
loop_
_entity.id
_entity.type
_entity.pdbx_description
1 polymer ?
#
loop_
_entity_poly.entity_id
_entity_poly.type
_entity_poly.pdbx_seq_one_letter_code
_entity_poly.pdbx_strand_id
1 'polypeptide(L)'
;MTNQRIALGALDVGDLLHAEYPNGAKLIGLTLDVTASRIRARDITRQQVLEFDRQTGVSIRADGGSPCTIYSTEPLPPELHEAMIGLDRKYGSGRVPTEEESRLTPAEKKALIFIDP
;
A
#
# COMPACT_ATOMS: atom_id res chain seq x y z
N MET A 1 7.90 20.68 8.97
CA MET A 1 7.68 19.37 8.31
C MET A 1 8.94 19.05 7.54
N THR A 2 9.71 18.08 8.02
CA THR A 2 11.04 17.77 7.50
C THR A 2 10.89 17.16 6.11
N ASN A 3 11.56 17.79 5.14
CA ASN A 3 11.58 17.45 3.73
C ASN A 3 12.47 16.20 3.52
N GLN A 4 12.09 15.06 4.12
CA GLN A 4 12.74 13.79 3.82
C GLN A 4 12.34 13.42 2.40
N ARG A 5 13.29 13.52 1.46
CA ARG A 5 13.13 12.95 0.12
C ARG A 5 12.98 11.45 0.29
N ILE A 6 11.77 10.96 0.15
CA ILE A 6 11.48 9.53 0.09
C ILE A 6 12.21 8.98 -1.13
N ALA A 7 12.94 7.89 -0.95
CA ALA A 7 13.74 7.27 -1.99
C ALA A 7 12.86 6.45 -2.95
N LEU A 8 11.91 7.09 -3.63
CA LEU A 8 11.00 6.48 -4.61
C LEU A 8 11.73 5.82 -5.78
N GLY A 9 12.99 6.21 -6.01
CA GLY A 9 13.87 5.59 -7.01
C GLY A 9 14.25 4.15 -6.67
N ALA A 10 14.28 3.78 -5.39
CA ALA A 10 14.68 2.45 -4.92
C ALA A 10 13.51 1.46 -4.78
N LEU A 11 12.27 1.91 -5.04
CA LEU A 11 11.09 1.06 -4.96
C LEU A 11 11.08 0.05 -6.11
N ASP A 12 10.94 -1.23 -5.77
CA ASP A 12 10.82 -2.34 -6.70
C ASP A 12 9.46 -3.05 -6.59
N VAL A 13 9.15 -3.89 -7.58
CA VAL A 13 7.94 -4.71 -7.56
C VAL A 13 7.96 -5.66 -6.35
N GLY A 14 6.86 -5.69 -5.61
CA GLY A 14 6.74 -6.46 -4.37
C GLY A 14 6.97 -5.64 -3.11
N ASP A 15 7.58 -4.46 -3.20
CA ASP A 15 7.78 -3.58 -2.04
C ASP A 15 6.45 -3.01 -1.54
N LEU A 16 6.41 -2.77 -0.23
CA LEU A 16 5.31 -2.06 0.42
C LEU A 16 5.60 -0.57 0.49
N LEU A 17 4.57 0.24 0.26
CA LEU A 17 4.61 1.68 0.42
C LEU A 17 3.48 2.15 1.34
N HIS A 18 3.69 3.30 1.97
CA HIS A 18 2.68 3.95 2.79
C HIS A 18 2.32 5.30 2.18
N ALA A 19 1.03 5.56 2.03
CA ALA A 19 0.52 6.81 1.50
C ALA A 19 -0.61 7.37 2.38
N GLU A 20 -0.79 8.68 2.33
CA GLU A 20 -1.76 9.41 3.13
C GLU A 20 -2.57 10.37 2.25
N TYR A 21 -3.88 10.42 2.48
CA TYR A 21 -4.79 11.39 1.89
C TYR A 21 -4.79 12.70 2.69
N PRO A 22 -5.18 13.85 2.11
CA PRO A 22 -5.20 15.14 2.79
C PRO A 22 -6.11 15.19 4.04
N ASN A 23 -7.07 14.26 4.15
CA ASN A 23 -7.95 14.11 5.31
C ASN A 23 -7.35 13.25 6.43
N GLY A 24 -6.10 12.81 6.30
CA GLY A 24 -5.40 11.96 7.28
C GLY A 24 -5.62 10.45 7.09
N ALA A 25 -6.46 10.03 6.14
CA ALA A 25 -6.67 8.61 5.88
C ALA A 25 -5.41 7.99 5.28
N LYS A 26 -4.95 6.88 5.84
CA LYS A 26 -3.76 6.15 5.38
C LYS A 26 -4.12 4.94 4.55
N LEU A 27 -3.16 4.52 3.74
CA LEU A 27 -3.19 3.24 3.04
C LEU A 27 -1.79 2.63 3.01
N ILE A 28 -1.79 1.30 2.91
CA ILE A 28 -0.60 0.51 2.59
C ILE A 28 -0.77 -0.08 1.20
N GLY A 29 0.20 0.18 0.34
CA GLY A 29 0.22 -0.23 -1.05
C GLY A 29 1.21 -1.36 -1.28
N LEU A 30 0.80 -2.41 -2.00
CA LEU A 30 1.71 -3.38 -2.59
C LEU A 30 2.12 -2.91 -4.00
N THR A 31 3.41 -2.72 -4.22
CA THR A 31 3.96 -2.29 -5.52
C THR A 31 3.81 -3.40 -6.55
N LEU A 32 3.06 -3.14 -7.61
CA LEU A 32 2.76 -4.09 -8.68
C LEU A 32 3.65 -3.89 -9.91
N ASP A 33 3.97 -2.63 -10.22
CA ASP A 33 4.75 -2.25 -11.40
C ASP A 33 5.46 -0.92 -11.15
N VAL A 34 6.68 -0.79 -11.65
CA VAL A 34 7.50 0.42 -11.52
C VAL A 34 8.10 0.75 -12.87
N THR A 35 7.78 1.93 -13.39
CA THR A 35 8.30 2.47 -14.65
C THR A 35 9.17 3.70 -14.39
N ALA A 36 9.74 4.29 -15.43
CA ALA A 36 10.53 5.51 -15.31
C ALA A 36 9.76 6.69 -14.69
N SER A 37 8.44 6.77 -14.91
CA SER A 37 7.60 7.90 -14.48
C SER A 37 6.48 7.54 -13.51
N ARG A 38 6.15 6.25 -13.37
CA ARG A 38 5.00 5.81 -12.57
C ARG A 38 5.31 4.63 -11.67
N ILE A 39 4.64 4.60 -10.53
CA ILE A 39 4.53 3.46 -9.63
C ILE A 39 3.05 3.04 -9.64
N ARG A 40 2.77 1.77 -9.90
CA ARG A 40 1.42 1.19 -9.73
C ARG A 40 1.43 0.36 -8.47
N ALA A 41 0.52 0.65 -7.54
CA ALA A 41 0.41 -0.09 -6.29
C ALA A 41 -1.05 -0.43 -5.98
N ARG A 42 -1.28 -1.57 -5.35
CA ARG A 42 -2.60 -1.97 -4.87
C ARG A 42 -2.75 -1.60 -3.41
N ASP A 43 -3.78 -0.84 -3.07
CA ASP A 43 -4.23 -0.70 -1.68
C ASP A 43 -4.65 -2.08 -1.16
N ILE A 44 -3.90 -2.63 -0.21
CA ILE A 44 -4.12 -4.00 0.30
C ILE A 44 -5.49 -4.12 0.98
N THR A 45 -5.99 -3.04 1.59
CA THR A 45 -7.24 -3.08 2.35
C THR A 45 -8.46 -2.90 1.46
N ARG A 46 -8.36 -2.03 0.45
CA ARG A 46 -9.47 -1.70 -0.47
C ARG A 46 -9.42 -2.47 -1.78
N GLN A 47 -8.32 -3.16 -2.06
CA GLN A 47 -8.06 -3.90 -3.30
C GLN A 47 -8.18 -3.03 -4.57
N GLN A 48 -7.94 -1.73 -4.43
CA GLN A 48 -7.92 -0.77 -5.54
C GLN A 48 -6.49 -0.51 -6.00
N VAL A 49 -6.27 -0.50 -7.32
CA VAL A 49 -4.97 -0.13 -7.89
C VAL A 49 -4.91 1.40 -8.07
N LEU A 50 -3.85 1.98 -7.53
CA LEU A 50 -3.52 3.40 -7.61
C LEU A 50 -2.25 3.56 -8.45
N GLU A 51 -2.18 4.65 -9.22
CA GLU A 51 -0.96 5.07 -9.90
C GLU A 51 -0.40 6.29 -9.19
N PHE A 52 0.92 6.35 -9.05
CA PHE A 52 1.64 7.46 -8.45
C PHE A 52 2.68 7.98 -9.43
N ASP A 53 2.86 9.29 -9.45
CA ASP A 53 4.00 9.90 -10.12
C ASP A 53 5.28 9.55 -9.35
N ARG A 54 6.26 8.95 -10.03
CA ARG A 54 7.46 8.42 -9.37
C ARG A 54 8.40 9.51 -8.86
N GLN A 55 8.29 10.74 -9.36
CA GLN A 55 9.14 11.85 -8.93
C GLN A 55 8.62 12.50 -7.66
N THR A 56 7.30 12.62 -7.54
CA THR A 56 6.62 13.35 -6.46
C THR A 56 6.01 12.43 -5.42
N GLY A 57 5.72 11.17 -5.76
CA GLY A 57 5.00 10.22 -4.92
C GLY A 57 3.51 10.53 -4.78
N VAL A 58 2.98 11.46 -5.58
CA VAL A 58 1.57 11.86 -5.54
C VAL A 58 0.74 10.96 -6.46
N SER A 59 -0.43 10.52 -6.00
CA SER A 59 -1.31 9.66 -6.79
C SER A 59 -1.88 10.41 -7.99
N ILE A 60 -1.83 9.80 -9.16
CA ILE A 60 -2.41 10.29 -10.40
C ILE A 60 -3.87 9.82 -10.45
N ARG A 61 -4.82 10.74 -10.31
CA ARG A 61 -6.26 10.43 -10.37
C ARG A 61 -6.91 11.04 -11.61
N ALA A 62 -7.62 10.23 -12.38
CA ALA A 62 -8.39 10.70 -13.54
C ALA A 62 -9.79 11.25 -13.17
N ASP A 63 -10.29 10.89 -11.99
CA ASP A 63 -11.65 11.17 -11.52
C ASP A 63 -11.80 12.46 -10.70
N GLY A 64 -10.72 13.23 -10.53
CA GLY A 64 -10.73 14.47 -9.73
C GLY A 64 -10.83 14.25 -8.21
N GLY A 65 -10.71 13.01 -7.72
CA GLY A 65 -10.64 12.73 -6.29
C GLY A 65 -9.42 13.37 -5.61
N SER A 66 -9.44 13.47 -4.27
CA SER A 66 -8.27 13.95 -3.51
C SER A 66 -7.08 13.01 -3.73
N PRO A 67 -5.91 13.51 -4.16
CA PRO A 67 -4.74 12.68 -4.35
C PRO A 67 -4.15 12.28 -3.00
N CYS A 68 -3.62 11.06 -2.87
CA CYS A 68 -2.79 10.67 -1.75
C CYS A 68 -1.31 10.81 -2.09
N THR A 69 -0.46 10.97 -1.08
CA THR A 69 0.99 11.12 -1.24
C THR A 69 1.71 10.02 -0.48
N ILE A 70 2.66 9.36 -1.15
CA ILE A 70 3.57 8.40 -0.50
C ILE A 70 4.39 9.18 0.53
N TYR A 71 4.38 8.72 1.77
CA TYR A 71 5.16 9.31 2.86
C TYR A 71 6.27 8.37 3.39
N SER A 72 6.20 7.07 3.09
CA SER A 72 7.24 6.10 3.44
C SER A 72 7.29 4.93 2.46
N THR A 73 8.51 4.45 2.22
CA THR A 73 8.81 3.20 1.48
C THR A 73 9.73 2.31 2.32
N GLU A 74 9.81 2.55 3.62
CA GLU A 74 10.63 1.73 4.51
C GLU A 74 10.04 0.32 4.61
N PRO A 75 10.88 -0.72 4.53
CA PRO A 75 10.40 -2.09 4.63
C PRO A 75 9.79 -2.34 6.00
N LEU A 76 8.63 -3.00 6.02
CA LEU A 76 8.06 -3.51 7.26
C LEU A 76 8.95 -4.62 7.84
N PRO A 77 8.92 -4.83 9.16
CA PRO A 77 9.47 -6.05 9.76
C PRO A 77 8.96 -7.29 9.01
N PRO A 78 9.81 -8.31 8.75
CA PRO A 78 9.46 -9.44 7.88
C PRO A 78 8.13 -10.12 8.23
N GLU A 79 7.85 -10.30 9.53
CA GLU A 79 6.59 -10.89 10.01
C GLU A 79 5.36 -10.06 9.61
N LEU A 80 5.46 -8.73 9.67
CA LEU A 80 4.36 -7.83 9.30
C LEU A 80 4.23 -7.75 7.78
N HIS A 81 5.36 -7.72 7.05
CA HIS A 81 5.36 -7.78 5.60
C HIS A 81 4.62 -9.05 5.11
N GLU A 82 5.00 -10.22 5.60
CA GLU A 82 4.35 -11.49 5.23
C GLU A 82 2.85 -11.50 5.56
N ALA A 83 2.46 -10.97 6.71
CA ALA A 83 1.05 -10.84 7.07
C ALA A 83 0.28 -9.93 6.10
N MET A 84 0.86 -8.80 5.68
CA MET A 84 0.25 -7.90 4.71
C MET A 84 0.13 -8.53 3.31
N ILE A 85 1.15 -9.28 2.87
CA ILE A 85 1.09 -10.05 1.62
C ILE A 85 0.03 -11.17 1.70
N GLY A 86 -0.08 -11.84 2.85
CA GLY A 86 -1.13 -12.82 3.09
C GLY A 86 -2.53 -12.23 2.94
N LEU A 87 -2.73 -11.04 3.52
CA LEU A 87 -3.98 -10.28 3.42
C LEU A 87 -4.29 -9.91 1.97
N ASP A 88 -3.31 -9.40 1.22
CA ASP A 88 -3.48 -9.07 -0.20
C ASP A 88 -3.86 -10.31 -1.03
N ARG A 89 -3.18 -11.44 -0.84
CA ARG A 89 -3.50 -12.67 -1.58
C ARG A 89 -4.91 -13.18 -1.28
N LYS A 90 -5.32 -13.06 -0.02
CA LYS A 90 -6.62 -13.52 0.47
C LYS A 90 -7.78 -12.77 -0.17
N TYR A 91 -7.67 -11.44 -0.31
CA TYR A 91 -8.76 -10.61 -0.86
C TYR A 91 -8.55 -10.18 -2.32
N GLY A 92 -7.31 -10.19 -2.82
CA GLY A 92 -6.92 -9.75 -4.15
C GLY A 92 -6.89 -10.85 -5.21
N SER A 93 -7.14 -12.11 -4.84
CA SER A 93 -7.15 -13.24 -5.77
C SER A 93 -8.38 -13.29 -6.69
N GLY A 94 -9.34 -12.37 -6.55
CA GLY A 94 -10.58 -12.35 -7.33
C GLY A 94 -11.55 -13.49 -6.99
N ARG A 95 -11.16 -14.41 -6.09
CA ARG A 95 -12.04 -15.40 -5.50
C ARG A 95 -12.76 -14.79 -4.31
N VAL A 96 -13.97 -15.27 -4.04
CA VAL A 96 -14.66 -14.97 -2.79
C VAL A 96 -14.14 -15.96 -1.74
N PRO A 97 -13.43 -15.52 -0.68
CA PRO A 97 -13.00 -16.40 0.40
C PRO A 97 -14.22 -16.94 1.15
N THR A 98 -14.11 -18.15 1.73
CA THR A 98 -15.13 -18.67 2.63
C THR A 98 -15.25 -17.81 3.90
N GLU A 99 -16.29 -18.01 4.70
CA GLU A 99 -16.43 -17.30 5.98
C GLU A 99 -15.22 -17.52 6.89
N GLU A 100 -14.73 -18.76 6.98
CA GLU A 100 -13.57 -19.11 7.79
C GLU A 100 -12.30 -18.45 7.23
N GLU A 101 -12.08 -18.53 5.91
CA GLU A 101 -10.94 -17.88 5.27
C GLU A 101 -10.99 -16.37 5.40
N SER A 102 -12.18 -15.76 5.47
CA SER A 102 -12.38 -14.31 5.64
C SER A 102 -11.98 -13.80 7.02
N ARG A 103 -11.83 -14.67 8.03
CA ARG A 103 -11.46 -14.23 9.38
C ARG A 103 -10.00 -13.79 9.43
N LEU A 104 -9.75 -12.63 10.01
CA LEU A 104 -8.37 -12.15 10.18
C LEU A 104 -7.61 -13.02 11.19
N THR A 105 -6.42 -13.47 10.80
CA THR A 105 -5.50 -14.15 11.71
C THR A 105 -4.94 -13.16 12.75
N PRO A 106 -4.41 -13.64 13.88
CA PRO A 106 -3.75 -12.75 14.86
C PRO A 106 -2.61 -11.92 14.26
N ALA A 107 -1.85 -12.49 13.30
CA ALA A 107 -0.77 -11.79 12.61
C ALA A 107 -1.29 -10.68 11.70
N GLU A 108 -2.35 -10.93 10.93
CA GLU A 108 -3.01 -9.92 10.09
C GLU A 108 -3.58 -8.77 10.94
N LYS A 109 -4.21 -9.08 12.08
CA LYS A 109 -4.71 -8.05 13.01
C LYS A 109 -3.58 -7.19 13.57
N LYS A 110 -2.49 -7.82 14.01
CA LYS A 110 -1.30 -7.12 14.52
C LYS A 110 -0.70 -6.20 13.45
N ALA A 111 -0.60 -6.66 12.21
CA ALA A 111 -0.10 -5.86 11.10
C ALA A 111 -1.00 -4.65 10.80
N LEU A 112 -2.32 -4.84 10.77
CA LEU A 112 -3.27 -3.74 10.56
C LEU A 112 -3.19 -2.68 11.67
N ILE A 113 -3.06 -3.09 12.94
CA ILE A 113 -2.90 -2.16 14.08
C ILE A 113 -1.56 -1.41 14.00
N PHE A 114 -0.50 -2.06 13.50
CA PHE A 114 0.81 -1.41 13.39
C PHE A 114 0.83 -0.29 12.35
N ILE A 115 0.14 -0.48 11.22
CA ILE A 115 0.16 0.46 10.10
C ILE A 115 -0.82 1.63 10.26
N ASP A 116 -1.87 1.44 11.05
CA ASP A 116 -2.90 2.43 11.37
C ASP A 116 -3.22 2.40 12.87
N PRO A 117 -2.32 2.91 13.72
CA PRO A 117 -2.45 2.86 15.18
C PRO A 117 -3.50 3.82 15.75
#